data_AF-A0A3D8Y5T8-F1
#
_entry.id   AF-A0A3D8Y5T8-F1
#
_cell.length_a   1.000
_cell.length_b   1.000
_cell.length_c   1.000
_cell.angle_alpha   90.00
_cell.angle_beta   90.00
_cell.angle_gamma   90.00
#
_symmetry.space_group_name_H-M   'P 1'
#
loop_
_entity.id
_entity.type
_entity.pdbx_description
1 polymer ?
#
loop_
_entity_poly.entity_id
_entity_poly.type
_entity_poly.pdbx_seq_one_letter_code
_entity_poly.pdbx_strand_id
1 'polypeptide(L)' 'MKKKHFKYINTLFVVVPMTLIMAFVGIMRNYGMGPEWFSKFLKAWSVMLPVAYFAAFIIIPNARKLAEKVTSRP' A
#
# COMPACT_ATOMS: atom_id res chain seq x y z
N MET A 1 -4.77 -0.35 -27.33
CA MET A 1 -3.72 0.05 -26.36
C MET A 1 -3.38 -1.13 -25.44
N LYS A 2 -2.09 -1.42 -25.24
CA LYS A 2 -1.56 -2.67 -24.64
C LYS A 2 -1.95 -2.82 -23.15
N LYS A 3 -2.95 -3.68 -22.86
CA LYS A 3 -3.50 -4.01 -21.52
C LYS A 3 -2.50 -4.55 -20.48
N LYS A 4 -1.23 -4.75 -20.84
CA LYS A 4 -0.20 -5.39 -19.98
C LYS A 4 0.33 -4.48 -18.87
N HIS A 5 0.40 -3.16 -19.10
CA HIS A 5 0.85 -2.19 -18.09
C HIS A 5 -0.27 -1.69 -17.18
N PHE A 6 -1.53 -1.90 -17.59
CA PHE A 6 -2.70 -1.40 -16.86
C PHE A 6 -2.77 -1.97 -15.43
N LYS A 7 -2.39 -3.25 -15.25
CA LYS A 7 -2.36 -3.89 -13.93
C LYS A 7 -1.33 -3.26 -13.00
N TYR A 8 -0.14 -2.96 -13.50
CA TYR A 8 0.93 -2.32 -12.74
C TYR A 8 0.59 -0.86 -12.41
N ILE A 9 0.06 -0.12 -13.37
CA ILE A 9 -0.40 1.26 -13.17
C ILE A 9 -1.54 1.30 -12.14
N ASN A 10 -2.51 0.39 -12.22
CA ASN A 10 -3.60 0.32 -11.24
C ASN A 10 -3.07 0.01 -9.84
N THR A 11 -2.15 -0.95 -9.69
CA THR A 11 -1.51 -1.23 -8.39
C THR A 11 -0.71 -0.03 -7.89
N LEU A 12 0.03 0.67 -8.76
CA LEU A 12 0.76 1.88 -8.40
C LEU A 12 -0.18 2.96 -7.85
N PHE A 13 -1.29 3.22 -8.55
CA PHE A 13 -2.29 4.22 -8.17
C PHE A 13 -3.11 3.85 -6.94
N VAL A 14 -3.30 2.56 -6.62
CA VAL A 14 -4.04 2.12 -5.42
C VAL A 14 -3.15 2.13 -4.18
N VAL A 15 -1.87 1.75 -4.31
CA VAL A 15 -0.95 1.65 -3.16
C VAL A 15 -0.57 3.04 -2.61
N VAL A 16 -0.45 4.06 -3.45
CA VAL A 16 -0.15 5.44 -3.00
C VAL A 16 -1.19 6.00 -2.02
N PRO A 17 -2.49 6.11 -2.36
CA PRO A 17 -3.50 6.63 -1.44
C PRO A 17 -3.67 5.73 -0.21
N MET A 18 -3.55 4.40 -0.37
CA MET A 18 -3.65 3.48 0.77
C MET A 18 -2.54 3.70 1.80
N THR A 19 -1.30 3.85 1.34
CA THR A 19 -0.15 4.13 2.21
C THR A 19 -0.20 5.54 2.81
N LEU A 20 -0.70 6.53 2.07
CA LEU A 20 -0.91 7.89 2.58
C LEU A 20 -1.92 7.90 3.74
N ILE A 21 -3.07 7.23 3.59
CA ILE A 21 -4.09 7.15 4.65
C ILE A 21 -3.52 6.44 5.89
N MET A 22 -2.81 5.31 5.70
CA MET A 22 -2.20 4.56 6.80
C MET A 22 -1.11 5.38 7.51
N ALA A 23 -0.26 6.09 6.76
CA ALA A 23 0.74 6.99 7.32
C ALA A 23 0.09 8.10 8.15
N PHE A 24 -0.98 8.70 7.61
CA PHE A 24 -1.70 9.80 8.24
C PHE A 24 -2.32 9.36 9.57
N VAL A 25 -3.12 8.28 9.53
CA VAL A 25 -3.77 7.71 10.72
C VAL A 25 -2.74 7.25 11.75
N GLY A 26 -1.67 6.58 11.30
CA GLY A 26 -0.59 6.09 12.16
C GLY A 26 0.11 7.21 12.90
N ILE A 27 0.50 8.29 12.22
CA ILE A 27 1.19 9.41 12.87
C ILE A 27 0.21 10.18 13.77
N MET A 28 -1.03 10.44 13.32
CA MET A 28 -2.03 11.11 14.17
C MET A 28 -2.29 10.35 15.48
N ARG A 29 -2.44 9.02 15.41
CA ARG A 29 -2.69 8.19 16.60
C ARG A 29 -1.51 8.16 17.57
N ASN A 30 -0.27 8.08 17.07
CA ASN A 30 0.89 7.85 17.91
C ASN A 30 1.57 9.14 18.40
N TYR A 31 1.52 10.22 17.62
CA TYR A 31 2.29 11.45 17.88
C TYR A 31 1.42 12.71 17.98
N GLY A 32 0.14 12.65 17.58
CA GLY A 32 -0.74 13.83 17.52
C GLY A 32 -0.31 14.86 16.47
N MET A 33 -1.07 15.95 16.31
CA MET A 33 -0.77 17.03 15.36
C MET A 33 0.16 18.08 15.97
N GLY A 34 1.41 17.71 16.23
CA GLY A 34 2.47 18.64 16.63
C GLY A 34 3.08 19.41 15.44
N PRO A 35 3.92 20.43 15.68
CA PRO A 35 4.58 21.21 14.61
C PRO A 35 5.49 20.35 13.70
N GLU A 36 6.03 19.25 14.21
CA GLU A 36 6.85 18.31 13.44
C GLU A 36 6.03 17.21 12.75
N TRP A 37 4.71 17.17 12.93
CA TRP A 37 3.85 16.10 12.44
C TRP A 37 3.98 15.90 10.94
N PHE A 38 3.97 16.99 10.17
CA PHE A 38 4.08 16.93 8.70
C PHE A 38 5.44 16.40 8.24
N SER A 39 6.54 16.79 8.93
CA SER A 39 7.88 16.30 8.65
C SER A 39 8.02 14.81 8.96
N LYS A 40 7.50 14.37 10.12
CA LYS A 40 7.46 12.95 10.51
C LYS A 40 6.58 12.13 9.57
N PHE A 41 5.45 12.69 9.13
CA PHE A 41 4.57 12.09 8.14
C PHE A 41 5.28 11.86 6.82
N LEU A 42 5.88 12.89 6.21
CA LEU A 42 6.58 12.76 4.92
C LEU A 42 7.76 11.80 5.02
N LYS A 43 8.54 11.85 6.10
CA LYS A 43 9.68 10.96 6.32
C LYS A 43 9.24 9.50 6.47
N ALA A 44 8.23 9.25 7.30
CA ALA A 44 7.67 7.90 7.46
C ALA A 44 7.02 7.39 6.17
N TRP A 45 6.27 8.26 5.47
CA TRP A 45 5.59 7.93 4.22
C TRP A 45 6.57 7.60 3.08
N SER A 46 7.64 8.38 2.93
CA SER A 46 8.67 8.13 1.93
C SER A 46 9.39 6.79 2.14
N VAL A 47 9.62 6.40 3.41
CA VAL A 47 10.26 5.11 3.74
C VAL A 47 9.29 3.93 3.56
N MET A 48 8.01 4.10 3.87
CA MET A 48 7.03 3.00 3.73
C MET A 48 6.63 2.74 2.27
N LEU A 49 6.66 3.75 1.40
CA LEU A 49 6.30 3.60 -0.02
C LEU A 49 7.04 2.46 -0.73
N PRO A 50 8.39 2.39 -0.73
CA PRO A 50 9.11 1.29 -1.37
C PRO A 50 8.78 -0.05 -0.72
N VAL A 51 8.69 -0.10 0.61
CA VAL A 51 8.34 -1.34 1.35
C VAL A 51 6.96 -1.84 0.96
N ALA A 52 5.97 -0.94 0.86
CA ALA A 52 4.61 -1.27 0.48
C ALA A 52 4.52 -1.79 -0.96
N TYR A 53 5.30 -1.22 -1.88
CA TYR A 53 5.37 -1.74 -3.25
C TYR A 53 5.98 -3.14 -3.31
N PHE A 54 7.10 -3.37 -2.62
CA PHE A 54 7.68 -4.71 -2.52
C PHE A 54 6.70 -5.72 -1.93
N ALA A 55 6.03 -5.36 -0.84
CA ALA A 55 5.01 -6.20 -0.21
C ALA A 55 3.84 -6.48 -1.16
N ALA A 56 3.33 -5.47 -1.87
CA ALA A 56 2.24 -5.64 -2.83
C ALA A 56 2.60 -6.62 -3.94
N PHE A 57 3.82 -6.55 -4.49
CA PHE A 57 4.27 -7.49 -5.52
C PHE A 57 4.34 -8.94 -5.04
N ILE A 58 4.67 -9.19 -3.78
CA ILE A 58 4.75 -10.53 -3.21
C ILE A 58 3.37 -11.03 -2.75
N ILE A 59 2.60 -10.16 -2.09
CA ILE A 59 1.32 -10.54 -1.46
C ILE A 59 0.22 -10.70 -2.50
N ILE A 60 0.08 -9.81 -3.49
CA ILE A 60 -1.01 -9.89 -4.49
C ILE A 60 -1.06 -11.25 -5.22
N PRO A 61 0.03 -11.81 -5.77
CA PRO A 61 -0.05 -13.12 -6.44
C PRO A 61 -0.33 -14.25 -5.46
N ASN A 62 0.21 -14.20 -4.24
CA ASN A 62 -0.01 -15.22 -3.22
C ASN A 62 -1.45 -15.20 -2.69
N ALA A 63 -1.98 -14.02 -2.37
CA ALA A 63 -3.36 -13.81 -1.96
C ALA A 63 -4.33 -14.30 -3.03
N ARG A 64 -4.02 -14.06 -4.31
CA ARG A 64 -4.84 -14.56 -5.43
C ARG A 64 -4.84 -16.08 -5.52
N LYS A 65 -3.68 -16.73 -5.37
CA LYS A 65 -3.59 -18.21 -5.30
C LYS A 65 -4.38 -18.78 -4.11
N LEU A 66 -4.32 -18.11 -2.95
CA LEU A 66 -5.08 -18.52 -1.77
C LEU A 66 -6.58 -18.35 -1.98
N ALA A 67 -7.02 -17.20 -2.52
CA ALA A 67 -8.42 -16.96 -2.82
C ALA A 67 -8.97 -17.99 -3.81
N GLU A 68 -8.24 -18.28 -4.88
CA GLU A 68 -8.61 -19.33 -5.84
C GLU A 68 -8.74 -20.70 -5.15
N LYS A 69 -7.82 -21.06 -4.25
CA LYS A 69 -7.86 -22.33 -3.49
C LYS A 69 -9.03 -22.43 -2.50
N VAL A 70 -9.46 -21.30 -1.93
CA VAL A 70 -10.60 -21.24 -1.01
C VAL A 70 -11.92 -21.31 -1.77
N THR A 71 -12.04 -20.58 -2.88
CA THR A 71 -13.25 -20.54 -3.72
C THR A 71 -13.40 -21.80 -4.59
N SER A 72 -12.33 -22.55 -4.87
CA SER A 72 -12.36 -23.80 -5.65
C SER A 72 -12.75 -25.05 -4.86
N ARG A 73 -13.22 -24.91 -3.60
CA ARG A 73 -13.84 -26.02 -2.88
C ARG A 73 -15.32 -26.09 -3.29
N PRO A 74 -15.82 -27.21 -3.82
CA PRO A 74 -17.24 -27.37 -4.16
C PRO A 74 -18.12 -27.25 -2.91
#